data_AF-T0ZQH4-F1
#
_entry.id   AF-T0ZQH4-F1
#
_cell.length_a   1.000
_cell.length_b   1.000
_cell.length_c   1.000
_cell.angle_alpha   90.00
_cell.angle_beta   90.00
_cell.angle_gamma   90.00
#
_symmetry.space_group_name_H-M   'P 1'
#
loop_
_entity.id
_entity.type
_entity.pdbx_description
1 polymer ?
#
loop_
_entity_poly.entity_id
_entity_poly.type
_entity_poly.pdbx_seq_one_letter_code
_entity_poly.pdbx_strand_id
1 'polypeptide(L)'
;LEPEDFLVEEMLGFEPAGAGEHVLLKVRKRAANTLWVARELARLAGCRPVDVGYAGLKDRHAVAVQWFTVPRRGRAVAQWPGAGGEGFEVLEAHAHARKLPRGALAGNRFRIRVRGLEPPTEALDARLRAIRARGVPNYFGPQRFGRHGSNLRDLPEDPGALRGGERGFVLSAARSLVFNAVLAERVRQGCWEALQPGDRAILDGRGSHFAVEALDETLRQRAARLEIHPTGPLWGRGTPGAAGAVLELETRVAGGYSRACALIEAAAMDPQ
;
A
#
# COMPACT_ATOMS: atom_id res chain seq x y z
N LEU A 1 -8.94 22.39 -6.83
CA LEU A 1 -8.39 21.02 -6.99
C LEU A 1 -9.37 20.24 -7.83
N GLU A 2 -8.95 19.86 -9.03
CA GLU A 2 -9.77 19.04 -9.92
C GLU A 2 -9.42 17.56 -9.67
N PRO A 3 -10.37 16.61 -9.76
CA PRO A 3 -10.07 15.17 -9.62
C PRO A 3 -8.95 14.66 -10.54
N GLU A 4 -8.76 15.31 -11.69
CA GLU A 4 -7.73 15.06 -12.69
C GLU A 4 -6.31 15.41 -12.21
N ASP A 5 -6.19 16.25 -11.19
CA ASP A 5 -4.90 16.60 -10.61
C ASP A 5 -4.27 15.43 -9.85
N PHE A 6 -5.08 14.42 -9.50
CA PHE A 6 -4.63 13.21 -8.79
C PHE A 6 -5.19 11.97 -9.47
N LEU A 7 -4.43 11.44 -10.43
CA LEU A 7 -4.75 10.22 -11.16
C LEU A 7 -4.00 9.04 -10.55
N VAL A 8 -4.73 7.97 -10.26
CA VAL A 8 -4.16 6.72 -9.76
C VAL A 8 -4.56 5.56 -10.67
N GLU A 9 -3.60 4.81 -11.18
CA GLU A 9 -3.82 3.63 -12.02
C GLU A 9 -3.28 2.38 -11.31
N GLU A 10 -4.14 1.38 -11.10
CA GLU A 10 -3.71 0.08 -10.57
C GLU A 10 -2.85 -0.66 -11.59
N MET A 11 -1.69 -1.12 -11.12
CA MET A 11 -0.79 -1.99 -11.87
C MET A 11 -0.98 -3.42 -11.37
N LEU A 12 -1.41 -4.32 -12.24
CA LEU A 12 -1.40 -5.75 -11.95
C LEU A 12 0.03 -6.30 -11.98
N GLY A 13 0.29 -7.37 -11.23
CA GLY A 13 1.56 -8.10 -11.29
C GLY A 13 1.61 -9.20 -12.35
N PHE A 14 0.61 -9.22 -13.24
CA PHE A 14 0.44 -10.24 -14.26
C PHE A 14 -0.34 -9.67 -15.44
N GLU A 15 -0.20 -10.33 -16.59
CA GLU A 15 -0.92 -9.99 -17.82
C GLU A 15 -2.25 -10.74 -17.94
N PRO A 16 -3.22 -10.21 -18.69
CA PRO A 16 -4.45 -10.93 -18.98
C PRO A 16 -4.17 -12.30 -19.63
N ALA A 17 -4.73 -13.37 -19.07
CA ALA A 17 -4.56 -14.74 -19.57
C ALA A 17 -5.02 -14.99 -21.03
N GLY A 18 -5.83 -14.10 -21.63
CA GLY A 18 -6.29 -14.22 -23.02
C GLY A 18 -7.42 -15.24 -23.24
N ALA A 19 -7.69 -16.09 -22.25
CA ALA A 19 -8.79 -17.06 -22.26
C ALA A 19 -9.35 -17.28 -20.84
N GLY A 20 -10.55 -17.87 -20.76
CA GLY A 20 -11.15 -18.32 -19.51
C GLY A 20 -12.59 -17.88 -19.27
N GLU A 21 -13.06 -18.19 -18.06
CA GLU A 21 -14.44 -18.03 -17.62
C GLU A 21 -14.75 -16.63 -17.05
N HIS A 22 -13.75 -15.76 -16.98
CA HIS A 22 -13.90 -14.38 -16.52
C HIS A 22 -13.52 -13.38 -17.62
N VAL A 23 -13.98 -12.15 -17.46
CA VAL A 23 -13.51 -10.99 -18.20
C VAL A 23 -12.83 -10.06 -17.22
N LEU A 24 -11.56 -9.76 -17.48
CA LEU A 24 -10.77 -8.76 -16.76
C LEU A 24 -11.01 -7.40 -17.42
N LEU A 25 -11.48 -6.44 -16.62
CA LEU A 25 -11.93 -5.13 -17.06
C LEU A 25 -11.03 -4.06 -16.44
N LYS A 26 -10.47 -3.19 -17.27
CA LYS A 26 -9.81 -1.96 -16.83
C LYS A 26 -10.84 -0.86 -16.79
N VAL A 27 -11.12 -0.31 -15.61
CA VAL A 27 -12.23 0.61 -15.40
C VAL A 27 -11.73 1.94 -14.86
N ARG A 28 -12.03 3.01 -15.57
CA ARG A 28 -11.89 4.38 -15.07
C ARG A 28 -13.11 4.72 -14.24
N LYS A 29 -12.90 5.21 -13.03
CA LYS A 29 -13.96 5.72 -12.16
C LYS A 29 -13.68 7.17 -11.75
N ARG A 30 -14.74 7.94 -11.57
CA ARG A 30 -14.73 9.35 -11.13
C ARG A 30 -15.81 9.54 -10.09
N ALA A 31 -15.47 10.14 -8.94
CA ALA A 31 -16.41 10.44 -7.87
C ALA A 31 -17.22 9.21 -7.36
N ALA A 32 -16.71 7.99 -7.58
CA ALA A 32 -17.37 6.72 -7.31
C ALA A 32 -16.49 5.82 -6.42
N ASN A 33 -17.12 5.10 -5.49
CA ASN A 33 -16.42 4.10 -4.67
C ASN A 33 -16.34 2.75 -5.41
N THR A 34 -15.35 1.93 -5.07
CA THR A 34 -15.11 0.63 -5.73
C THR A 34 -16.30 -0.34 -5.62
N LEU A 35 -17.00 -0.34 -4.48
CA LEU A 35 -18.14 -1.23 -4.24
C LEU A 35 -19.34 -0.89 -5.15
N TRP A 36 -19.56 0.40 -5.38
CA TRP A 36 -20.62 0.88 -6.26
C TRP A 36 -20.31 0.51 -7.71
N VAL A 37 -19.08 0.73 -8.18
CA VAL A 37 -18.66 0.31 -9.53
C VAL A 37 -18.81 -1.21 -9.69
N ALA A 38 -18.43 -2.00 -8.69
CA ALA A 38 -18.61 -3.45 -8.73
C ALA A 38 -20.08 -3.87 -8.87
N ARG A 39 -21.03 -3.15 -8.26
CA ARG A 39 -22.47 -3.41 -8.42
C ARG A 39 -22.95 -3.10 -9.83
N GLU A 40 -22.50 -1.98 -10.42
CA GLU A 40 -22.86 -1.64 -11.79
C GLU A 40 -22.30 -2.63 -12.81
N LEU A 41 -21.04 -3.04 -12.64
CA LEU A 41 -20.44 -4.08 -13.47
C LEU A 41 -21.17 -5.42 -13.33
N ALA A 42 -21.59 -5.78 -12.12
CA ALA A 42 -22.38 -6.99 -11.89
C ALA A 42 -23.72 -6.94 -12.64
N ARG A 43 -24.41 -5.79 -12.61
CA ARG A 43 -25.64 -5.56 -13.35
C ARG A 43 -25.42 -5.69 -14.87
N LEU A 44 -24.36 -5.08 -15.40
CA LEU A 44 -24.00 -5.17 -16.82
C LEU A 44 -23.62 -6.60 -17.27
N ALA A 45 -23.06 -7.40 -16.36
CA ALA A 45 -22.68 -8.80 -16.59
C ALA A 45 -23.82 -9.80 -16.30
N GLY A 46 -24.94 -9.36 -15.70
CA GLY A 46 -26.01 -10.26 -15.26
C GLY A 46 -25.57 -11.24 -14.16
N CYS A 47 -24.69 -10.81 -13.24
CA CYS A 47 -24.20 -11.62 -12.13
C CYS A 47 -24.43 -10.94 -10.77
N ARG A 48 -24.10 -11.61 -9.66
CA ARG A 48 -24.21 -11.01 -8.33
C ARG A 48 -22.97 -10.16 -8.03
N PRO A 49 -23.07 -9.10 -7.20
CA PRO A 49 -21.92 -8.28 -6.82
C PRO A 49 -20.77 -9.07 -6.17
N VAL A 50 -21.09 -10.15 -5.46
CA VAL A 50 -20.08 -11.04 -4.85
C VAL A 50 -19.25 -11.79 -5.89
N ASP A 51 -19.74 -11.95 -7.12
CA ASP A 51 -19.03 -12.63 -8.20
C ASP A 51 -17.98 -11.70 -8.85
N VAL A 52 -18.03 -10.39 -8.57
CA VAL A 52 -17.07 -9.40 -9.08
C VAL A 52 -15.79 -9.38 -8.25
N GLY A 53 -14.65 -9.53 -8.91
CA GLY A 53 -13.31 -9.46 -8.32
C GLY A 53 -12.70 -8.07 -8.46
N TYR A 54 -11.88 -7.66 -7.49
CA TYR A 54 -11.08 -6.43 -7.52
C TYR A 54 -9.97 -6.50 -6.45
N ALA A 55 -8.81 -5.90 -6.71
CA ALA A 55 -7.63 -6.05 -5.86
C ALA A 55 -7.73 -5.27 -4.54
N GLY A 56 -8.31 -4.07 -4.53
CA GLY A 56 -8.42 -3.25 -3.33
C GLY A 56 -9.55 -2.25 -3.38
N LEU A 57 -9.86 -1.62 -2.24
CA LEU A 57 -10.78 -0.48 -2.22
C LEU A 57 -10.02 0.77 -2.66
N LYS A 58 -10.70 1.63 -3.40
CA LYS A 58 -10.21 2.95 -3.81
C LYS A 58 -11.21 4.00 -3.38
N ASP A 59 -10.70 5.11 -2.86
CA ASP A 59 -11.52 6.23 -2.40
C ASP A 59 -12.38 6.84 -3.51
N ARG A 60 -13.42 7.56 -3.08
CA ARG A 60 -14.37 8.27 -3.96
C ARG A 60 -13.74 9.53 -4.57
N HIS A 61 -12.80 10.17 -3.89
CA HIS A 61 -12.35 11.54 -4.17
C HIS A 61 -11.21 11.66 -5.19
N ALA A 62 -11.04 10.69 -6.09
CA ALA A 62 -10.01 10.72 -7.13
C ALA A 62 -10.53 10.16 -8.46
N VAL A 63 -9.86 10.51 -9.56
CA VAL A 63 -9.98 9.73 -10.80
C VAL A 63 -9.05 8.52 -10.66
N ALA A 64 -9.64 7.33 -10.64
CA ALA A 64 -8.88 6.10 -10.50
C ALA A 64 -9.13 5.18 -11.70
N VAL A 65 -8.08 4.53 -12.17
CA VAL A 65 -8.14 3.41 -13.11
C VAL A 65 -7.88 2.15 -12.31
N GLN A 66 -8.86 1.26 -12.25
CA GLN A 66 -8.89 0.10 -11.38
C GLN A 66 -9.28 -1.15 -12.18
N TRP A 67 -8.71 -2.30 -11.82
CA TRP A 67 -9.03 -3.57 -12.45
C TRP A 67 -10.15 -4.31 -11.71
N PHE A 68 -11.07 -4.88 -12.49
CA PHE A 68 -12.15 -5.71 -12.00
C PHE A 68 -12.22 -7.00 -12.81
N THR A 69 -12.80 -8.06 -12.25
CA THR A 69 -13.21 -9.24 -13.04
C THR A 69 -14.68 -9.51 -12.86
N VAL A 70 -15.37 -9.83 -13.94
CA VAL A 70 -16.75 -10.36 -13.91
C VAL A 70 -16.76 -11.76 -14.54
N PRO A 71 -17.72 -12.63 -14.19
CA PRO A 71 -17.94 -13.87 -14.94
C PRO A 71 -18.25 -13.56 -16.41
N ARG A 72 -17.70 -14.34 -17.35
CA ARG A 72 -17.96 -14.20 -18.78
C ARG A 72 -19.33 -14.81 -19.11
N ARG A 73 -20.39 -14.05 -18.86
CA ARG A 73 -21.79 -14.45 -19.11
C ARG A 73 -22.51 -13.33 -19.86
N GLY A 74 -23.33 -13.69 -20.86
CA GLY A 74 -24.27 -12.79 -21.53
C GLY A 74 -23.68 -11.65 -22.38
N ARG A 75 -22.42 -11.25 -22.18
CA ARG A 75 -21.72 -10.18 -22.92
C ARG A 75 -20.35 -10.66 -23.40
N ALA A 76 -20.08 -10.50 -24.69
CA ALA A 76 -18.78 -10.83 -25.28
C ALA A 76 -17.70 -9.83 -24.83
N VAL A 77 -16.43 -10.27 -24.81
CA VAL A 77 -15.29 -9.43 -24.36
C VAL A 77 -15.23 -8.12 -25.15
N ALA A 78 -15.40 -8.16 -26.47
CA ALA A 78 -15.37 -6.99 -27.35
C ALA A 78 -16.51 -5.97 -27.10
N GLN A 79 -17.56 -6.34 -26.37
CA GLN A 79 -18.70 -5.46 -26.06
C GLN A 79 -18.52 -4.69 -24.74
N TRP A 80 -17.40 -4.87 -24.06
CA TRP A 80 -17.12 -4.24 -22.77
C TRP A 80 -16.46 -2.86 -22.90
N PRO A 81 -15.46 -2.62 -23.77
CA PRO A 81 -14.89 -1.28 -23.92
C PRO A 81 -15.98 -0.24 -24.24
N GLY A 82 -15.94 0.89 -23.54
CA GLY A 82 -16.96 1.94 -23.60
C GLY A 82 -18.24 1.67 -22.80
N ALA A 83 -18.43 0.48 -22.24
CA ALA A 83 -19.55 0.22 -21.32
C ALA A 83 -19.36 1.03 -20.04
N GLY A 84 -20.41 1.69 -19.57
CA GLY A 84 -20.31 2.59 -18.43
C GLY A 84 -21.61 3.30 -18.10
N GLY A 85 -21.47 4.37 -17.32
CA GLY A 85 -22.55 5.25 -16.90
C GLY A 85 -21.99 6.44 -16.14
N GLU A 86 -22.83 7.13 -15.38
CA GLU A 86 -22.37 8.26 -14.56
C GLU A 86 -21.31 7.78 -13.54
N GLY A 87 -20.08 8.28 -13.66
CA GLY A 87 -19.01 8.01 -12.70
C GLY A 87 -18.11 6.79 -12.98
N PHE A 88 -18.35 6.01 -14.04
CA PHE A 88 -17.38 5.00 -14.49
C PHE A 88 -17.47 4.64 -15.98
N GLU A 89 -16.36 4.14 -16.51
CA GLU A 89 -16.22 3.68 -17.89
C GLU A 89 -15.21 2.53 -17.97
N VAL A 90 -15.56 1.49 -18.70
CA VAL A 90 -14.66 0.38 -19.03
C VAL A 90 -13.76 0.81 -20.18
N LEU A 91 -12.46 0.92 -19.92
CA LEU A 91 -11.44 1.31 -20.90
C LEU A 91 -10.98 0.12 -21.74
N GLU A 92 -10.76 -1.02 -21.09
CA GLU A 92 -10.24 -2.23 -21.73
C GLU A 92 -10.94 -3.46 -21.16
N ALA A 93 -11.00 -4.52 -21.96
CA ALA A 93 -11.55 -5.80 -21.54
C ALA A 93 -10.78 -6.96 -22.18
N HIS A 94 -10.45 -7.95 -21.37
CA HIS A 94 -9.64 -9.08 -21.76
C HIS A 94 -10.25 -10.37 -21.20
N ALA A 95 -10.19 -11.47 -21.95
CA ALA A 95 -10.55 -12.77 -21.40
C ALA A 95 -9.54 -13.18 -20.31
N HIS A 96 -10.04 -13.78 -19.22
CA HIS A 96 -9.23 -14.11 -18.07
C HIS A 96 -9.68 -15.40 -17.38
N ALA A 97 -8.72 -16.13 -16.82
CA ALA A 97 -8.96 -17.47 -16.29
C ALA A 97 -9.75 -17.46 -14.98
N ARG A 98 -9.47 -16.51 -14.08
CA ARG A 98 -9.96 -16.55 -12.69
C ARG A 98 -10.50 -15.19 -12.27
N LYS A 99 -11.32 -15.21 -11.21
CA LYS A 99 -11.70 -14.00 -10.49
C LYS A 99 -10.47 -13.34 -9.87
N LEU A 100 -10.36 -12.02 -9.97
CA LEU A 100 -9.29 -11.22 -9.36
C LEU A 100 -9.45 -11.23 -7.82
N PRO A 101 -8.46 -11.78 -7.07
CA PRO A 101 -8.53 -11.83 -5.62
C PRO A 101 -8.15 -10.49 -4.99
N ARG A 102 -8.45 -10.35 -3.69
CA ARG A 102 -7.97 -9.21 -2.89
C ARG A 102 -6.46 -9.21 -2.82
N GLY A 103 -5.86 -8.03 -2.82
CA GLY A 103 -4.41 -7.83 -2.73
C GLY A 103 -3.64 -8.15 -4.01
N ALA A 104 -4.29 -8.60 -5.09
CA ALA A 104 -3.65 -8.90 -6.36
C ALA A 104 -3.34 -7.64 -7.19
N LEU A 105 -2.57 -6.71 -6.61
CA LEU A 105 -1.94 -5.60 -7.32
C LEU A 105 -0.43 -5.65 -7.09
N ALA A 106 0.35 -5.29 -8.10
CA ALA A 106 1.79 -5.03 -7.94
C ALA A 106 2.03 -3.64 -7.33
N GLY A 107 1.16 -2.67 -7.65
CA GLY A 107 1.30 -1.31 -7.16
C GLY A 107 0.29 -0.36 -7.79
N ASN A 108 0.54 0.93 -7.62
CA ASN A 108 -0.26 1.98 -8.24
C ASN A 108 0.69 2.96 -8.94
N ARG A 109 0.33 3.37 -10.16
CA ARG A 109 0.97 4.45 -10.89
C ARG A 109 0.23 5.74 -10.61
N PHE A 110 0.94 6.75 -10.10
CA PHE A 110 0.37 8.06 -9.83
C PHE A 110 0.79 9.05 -10.89
N ARG A 111 -0.17 9.86 -11.35
CA ARG A 111 0.10 11.08 -12.11
C ARG A 111 -0.50 12.25 -11.34
N ILE A 112 0.37 13.10 -10.81
CA ILE A 112 0.00 14.20 -9.92
C ILE A 112 0.33 15.51 -10.62
N ARG A 113 -0.65 16.41 -10.70
CA ARG A 113 -0.46 17.80 -11.14
C ARG A 113 -0.45 18.71 -9.93
N VAL A 114 0.67 19.36 -9.69
CA VAL A 114 0.79 20.41 -8.67
C VAL A 114 0.48 21.75 -9.33
N ARG A 115 -0.47 22.50 -8.76
CA ARG A 115 -0.89 23.83 -9.26
C ARG A 115 -0.42 24.93 -8.31
N GLY A 116 -0.32 26.15 -8.84
CA GLY A 116 0.10 27.32 -8.05
C GLY A 116 1.54 27.23 -7.59
N LEU A 117 2.38 26.51 -8.35
CA LEU A 117 3.81 26.54 -8.12
C LEU A 117 4.33 27.87 -8.65
N GLU A 118 4.87 28.70 -7.76
CA GLU A 118 5.81 29.75 -8.16
C GLU A 118 6.94 29.12 -8.99
N PRO A 119 7.59 29.88 -9.91
CA PRO A 119 8.49 29.31 -10.93
C PRO A 119 9.36 28.18 -10.36
N PRO A 120 9.34 26.98 -10.98
CA PRO A 120 10.05 25.82 -10.46
C PRO A 120 11.48 26.20 -10.11
N THR A 121 11.79 26.15 -8.81
CA THR A 121 13.10 26.54 -8.34
C THR A 121 14.09 25.42 -8.60
N GLU A 122 15.37 25.76 -8.72
CA GLU A 122 16.46 24.78 -8.73
C GLU A 122 16.37 23.79 -7.55
N ALA A 123 15.81 24.24 -6.42
CA ALA A 123 15.54 23.42 -5.25
C ALA A 123 14.48 22.32 -5.51
N LEU A 124 13.45 22.58 -6.32
CA LEU A 124 12.47 21.54 -6.71
C LEU A 124 13.14 20.48 -7.58
N ASP A 125 13.90 20.90 -8.60
CA ASP A 125 14.60 19.97 -9.48
C ASP A 125 15.64 19.14 -8.73
N ALA A 126 16.37 19.75 -7.79
CA ALA A 126 17.27 19.03 -6.90
C ALA A 126 16.53 17.97 -6.06
N ARG A 127 15.36 18.30 -5.50
CA ARG A 127 14.54 17.35 -4.74
C ARG A 127 14.02 16.20 -5.61
N LEU A 128 13.53 16.49 -6.82
CA LEU A 128 13.05 15.46 -7.74
C LEU A 128 14.18 14.52 -8.19
N ARG A 129 15.38 15.06 -8.45
CA ARG A 129 16.58 14.24 -8.72
C ARG A 129 16.95 13.36 -7.53
N ALA A 130 16.91 13.90 -6.31
CA ALA A 130 17.17 13.12 -5.10
C ALA A 130 16.15 11.99 -4.90
N ILE A 131 14.85 12.28 -5.07
CA ILE A 131 13.78 11.27 -4.98
C ILE A 131 13.98 10.17 -6.02
N ARG A 132 14.34 10.53 -7.26
CA ARG A 132 14.62 9.55 -8.32
C ARG A 132 15.81 8.64 -7.98
N ALA A 133 16.86 9.20 -7.38
CA ALA A 133 18.09 8.47 -7.10
C ALA A 133 18.02 7.63 -5.81
N ARG A 134 17.34 8.13 -4.78
CA ARG A 134 17.39 7.59 -3.42
C ARG A 134 16.03 7.13 -2.88
N GLY A 135 14.93 7.45 -3.57
CA GLY A 135 13.58 7.22 -3.09
C GLY A 135 13.15 8.23 -2.02
N VAL A 136 12.20 7.81 -1.18
CA VAL A 136 11.69 8.58 -0.04
C VAL A 136 11.50 7.67 1.17
N PRO A 137 11.56 8.20 2.40
CA PRO A 137 11.17 7.45 3.59
C PRO A 137 9.72 6.95 3.47
N ASN A 138 9.52 5.63 3.62
CA ASN A 138 8.22 4.99 3.39
C ASN A 138 7.27 5.10 4.59
N TYR A 139 6.92 6.31 5.00
CA TYR A 139 6.00 6.54 6.11
C TYR A 139 4.57 6.08 5.80
N PHE A 140 3.88 5.57 6.83
CA PHE A 140 2.43 5.54 6.82
C PHE A 140 1.87 6.96 6.90
N GLY A 141 1.08 7.37 5.90
CA GLY A 141 0.48 8.70 5.83
C GLY A 141 -0.64 8.94 6.86
N PRO A 142 -1.07 10.21 7.04
CA PRO A 142 -2.05 10.61 8.06
C PRO A 142 -3.37 9.82 8.01
N GLN A 143 -3.83 9.41 6.82
CA GLN A 143 -5.07 8.65 6.68
C GLN A 143 -5.03 7.31 7.44
N ARG A 144 -3.84 6.73 7.67
CA ARG A 144 -3.66 5.48 8.44
C ARG A 144 -4.13 5.61 9.89
N PHE A 145 -4.03 6.81 10.45
CA PHE A 145 -4.32 7.08 11.86
C PHE A 145 -5.75 7.58 12.11
N GLY A 146 -6.61 7.56 11.07
CA GLY A 146 -7.97 8.07 11.15
C GLY A 146 -8.03 9.60 11.12
N ARG A 147 -9.25 10.16 11.14
CA ARG A 147 -9.44 11.61 11.12
C ARG A 147 -8.88 12.21 12.40
N HIS A 148 -7.92 13.14 12.28
CA HIS A 148 -7.25 13.77 13.43
C HIS A 148 -6.66 12.77 14.44
N GLY A 149 -6.16 11.62 13.97
CA GLY A 149 -5.56 10.61 14.84
C GLY A 149 -6.57 9.80 15.67
N SER A 150 -7.85 9.78 15.28
CA SER A 150 -8.91 9.08 16.01
C SER A 150 -8.58 7.62 16.37
N ASN A 151 -7.81 6.93 15.52
CA ASN A 151 -7.46 5.52 15.74
C ASN A 151 -6.38 5.34 16.83
N LEU A 152 -5.75 6.41 17.31
CA LEU A 152 -4.70 6.40 18.32
C LEU A 152 -5.08 7.12 19.62
N ARG A 153 -6.21 7.83 19.66
CA ARG A 153 -6.57 8.71 20.79
C ARG A 153 -6.78 7.93 22.09
N ASP A 154 -7.54 6.84 22.01
CA ASP A 154 -7.97 6.06 23.17
C ASP A 154 -7.58 4.59 22.99
N LEU A 155 -6.28 4.30 23.00
CA LEU A 155 -5.78 2.92 22.92
C LEU A 155 -6.21 2.15 24.18
N PRO A 156 -7.09 1.14 24.10
CA PRO A 156 -7.49 0.38 25.29
C PRO A 156 -6.31 -0.45 25.82
N GLU A 157 -6.37 -0.83 27.08
CA GLU A 157 -5.40 -1.79 27.66
C GLU A 157 -5.68 -3.21 27.15
N ASP A 158 -6.96 -3.59 27.07
CA ASP A 158 -7.39 -4.88 26.54
C ASP A 158 -7.89 -4.76 25.08
N PRO A 159 -7.27 -5.44 24.10
CA PRO A 159 -7.77 -5.48 22.73
C PRO A 159 -9.17 -6.10 22.60
N GLY A 160 -9.64 -6.86 23.58
CA GLY A 160 -10.99 -7.40 23.65
C GLY A 160 -12.08 -6.31 23.76
N ALA A 161 -11.73 -5.10 24.21
CA ALA A 161 -12.62 -3.95 24.23
C ALA A 161 -12.99 -3.46 22.81
N LEU A 162 -12.15 -3.75 21.81
CA LEU A 162 -12.34 -3.31 20.42
C LEU A 162 -13.21 -4.32 19.65
N ARG A 163 -14.19 -3.83 18.90
CA ARG A 163 -15.15 -4.70 18.19
C ARG A 163 -15.00 -4.63 16.67
N GLY A 164 -15.08 -5.79 16.02
CA GLY A 164 -15.19 -5.91 14.56
C GLY A 164 -14.11 -5.12 13.80
N GLY A 165 -14.55 -4.25 12.87
CA GLY A 165 -13.64 -3.47 12.02
C GLY A 165 -12.78 -2.44 12.76
N GLU A 166 -13.26 -1.92 13.89
CA GLU A 166 -12.52 -0.95 14.72
C GLU A 166 -11.22 -1.54 15.23
N ARG A 167 -11.26 -2.80 15.71
CA ARG A 167 -10.08 -3.53 16.18
C ARG A 167 -8.98 -3.56 15.13
N GLY A 168 -9.34 -3.84 13.87
CA GLY A 168 -8.40 -3.84 12.76
C GLY A 168 -7.77 -2.46 12.50
N PHE A 169 -8.57 -1.39 12.55
CA PHE A 169 -8.09 -0.02 12.33
C PHE A 169 -7.15 0.47 13.44
N VAL A 170 -7.52 0.26 14.71
CA VAL A 170 -6.72 0.68 15.88
C VAL A 170 -5.39 -0.08 15.92
N LEU A 171 -5.41 -1.40 15.77
CA LEU A 171 -4.18 -2.21 15.76
C LEU A 171 -3.27 -1.87 14.57
N SER A 172 -3.84 -1.65 13.38
CA SER A 172 -3.07 -1.20 12.22
C SER A 172 -2.44 0.17 12.45
N ALA A 173 -3.16 1.11 13.06
CA ALA A 173 -2.65 2.44 13.39
C ALA A 173 -1.53 2.37 14.45
N ALA A 174 -1.70 1.57 15.50
CA ALA A 174 -0.71 1.39 16.56
C ALA A 174 0.62 0.84 16.02
N ARG A 175 0.60 -0.21 15.18
CA ARG A 175 1.83 -0.74 14.54
C ARG A 175 2.48 0.29 13.63
N SER A 176 1.67 1.00 12.84
CA SER A 176 2.14 2.04 11.93
C SER A 176 2.81 3.20 12.67
N LEU A 177 2.35 3.52 13.89
CA LEU A 177 2.93 4.56 14.74
C LEU A 177 4.37 4.19 15.15
N VAL A 178 4.56 2.97 15.67
CA VAL A 178 5.89 2.48 16.09
C VAL A 178 6.84 2.43 14.90
N PHE A 179 6.40 1.88 13.76
CA PHE A 179 7.18 1.88 12.52
C PHE A 179 7.59 3.30 12.09
N ASN A 180 6.64 4.23 12.03
CA ASN A 180 6.92 5.62 11.64
C ASN A 180 7.91 6.29 12.60
N ALA A 181 7.82 6.00 13.90
CA ALA A 181 8.74 6.56 14.89
C ALA A 181 10.17 6.06 14.71
N VAL A 182 10.35 4.75 14.47
CA VAL A 182 11.68 4.18 14.16
C VAL A 182 12.23 4.76 12.87
N LEU A 183 11.41 4.84 11.82
CA LEU A 183 11.81 5.44 10.55
C LEU A 183 12.19 6.91 10.73
N ALA A 184 11.44 7.68 11.52
CA ALA A 184 11.76 9.07 11.83
C ALA A 184 13.11 9.24 12.53
N GLU A 185 13.44 8.35 13.45
CA GLU A 185 14.75 8.36 14.09
C GLU A 185 15.87 8.04 13.09
N ARG A 186 15.71 7.05 12.21
CA ARG A 186 16.69 6.78 11.15
C ARG A 186 16.83 7.93 10.16
N VAL A 187 15.73 8.61 9.82
CA VAL A 187 15.76 9.80 8.96
C VAL A 187 16.55 10.92 9.65
N ARG A 188 16.32 11.16 10.94
CA ARG A 188 17.06 12.15 11.74
C ARG A 188 18.55 11.84 11.81
N GLN A 189 18.91 10.56 11.85
CA GLN A 189 20.30 10.08 11.81
C GLN A 189 20.90 10.02 10.40
N GLY A 190 20.11 10.28 9.35
CA GLY A 190 20.57 10.23 7.96
C GLY A 190 20.86 8.81 7.44
N CYS A 191 20.30 7.77 8.07
CA CYS A 191 20.59 6.37 7.77
C CYS A 191 19.39 5.54 7.30
N TRP A 192 18.23 6.18 7.03
CA TRP A 192 16.96 5.47 6.71
C TRP A 192 17.00 4.59 5.47
N GLU A 193 17.85 4.91 4.50
CA GLU A 193 18.03 4.21 3.22
C GLU A 193 19.22 3.23 3.23
N ALA A 194 20.07 3.30 4.25
CA ALA A 194 21.32 2.56 4.31
C ALA A 194 21.13 1.26 5.10
N LEU A 195 21.54 0.15 4.52
CA LEU A 195 21.68 -1.11 5.28
C LEU A 195 22.78 -0.97 6.33
N GLN A 196 22.57 -1.58 7.49
CA GLN A 196 23.48 -1.64 8.63
C GLN A 196 23.62 -3.11 9.08
N PRO A 197 24.77 -3.51 9.63
CA PRO A 197 24.87 -4.77 10.36
C PRO A 197 23.80 -4.86 11.45
N GLY A 198 23.05 -5.95 11.47
CA GLY A 198 21.88 -6.15 12.33
C GLY A 198 20.53 -5.81 11.67
N ASP A 199 20.51 -5.23 10.47
CA ASP A 199 19.25 -5.01 9.74
C ASP A 199 18.61 -6.32 9.28
N ARG A 200 17.28 -6.26 9.08
CA ARG A 200 16.60 -7.09 8.10
C ARG A 200 16.52 -6.33 6.78
N ALA A 201 16.95 -6.98 5.71
CA ALA A 201 16.81 -6.46 4.36
C ALA A 201 15.68 -7.18 3.64
N ILE A 202 14.96 -6.46 2.78
CA ILE A 202 13.91 -7.00 1.91
C ILE A 202 14.31 -6.85 0.45
N LEU A 203 14.00 -7.86 -0.37
CA LEU A 203 14.17 -7.79 -1.83
C LEU A 203 13.03 -7.00 -2.46
N ASP A 204 13.38 -6.09 -3.36
CA ASP A 204 12.40 -5.28 -4.09
C ASP A 204 11.42 -6.18 -4.88
N GLY A 205 10.13 -5.88 -4.75
CA GLY A 205 9.04 -6.57 -5.44
C GLY A 205 8.77 -8.05 -5.08
N ARG A 206 9.58 -8.70 -4.22
CA ARG A 206 9.45 -10.16 -3.95
C ARG A 206 9.10 -10.53 -2.51
N GLY A 207 9.07 -9.58 -1.57
CA GLY A 207 8.65 -9.80 -0.18
C GLY A 207 9.59 -10.67 0.67
N SER A 208 10.56 -11.35 0.06
CA SER A 208 11.58 -12.14 0.73
C SER A 208 12.52 -11.24 1.54
N HIS A 209 12.82 -11.66 2.77
CA HIS A 209 13.68 -10.94 3.70
C HIS A 209 14.86 -11.79 4.16
N PHE A 210 15.96 -11.16 4.56
CA PHE A 210 17.16 -11.81 5.09
C PHE A 210 17.85 -10.94 6.14
N ALA A 211 18.64 -11.57 7.02
CA ALA A 211 19.43 -10.85 8.01
C ALA A 211 20.72 -10.31 7.39
N VAL A 212 21.10 -9.07 7.74
CA VAL A 212 22.34 -8.44 7.33
C VAL A 212 23.34 -8.55 8.47
N GLU A 213 24.14 -9.60 8.49
CA GLU A 213 25.16 -9.80 9.53
C GLU A 213 26.36 -8.84 9.34
N ALA A 214 26.76 -8.63 8.09
CA ALA A 214 27.82 -7.72 7.70
C ALA A 214 27.52 -7.10 6.34
N LEU A 215 28.09 -5.92 6.08
CA LEU A 215 27.99 -5.23 4.78
C LEU A 215 29.22 -5.54 3.94
N ASP A 216 29.04 -6.37 2.93
CA ASP A 216 30.00 -6.53 1.85
C ASP A 216 29.73 -5.56 0.70
N GLU A 217 30.62 -5.56 -0.29
CA GLU A 217 30.48 -4.71 -1.46
C GLU A 217 29.26 -5.06 -2.32
N THR A 218 28.88 -6.35 -2.36
CA THR A 218 27.70 -6.82 -3.09
C THR A 218 26.42 -6.19 -2.54
N LEU A 219 26.22 -6.23 -1.22
CA LEU A 219 25.05 -5.64 -0.57
C LEU A 219 25.01 -4.12 -0.75
N ARG A 220 26.16 -3.44 -0.66
CA ARG A 220 26.23 -1.99 -0.93
C ARG A 220 25.79 -1.65 -2.35
N GLN A 221 26.26 -2.40 -3.34
CA GLN A 221 25.90 -2.17 -4.74
C GLN A 221 24.43 -2.46 -5.00
N ARG A 222 23.87 -3.53 -4.43
CA ARG A 222 22.45 -3.86 -4.56
C ARG A 222 21.55 -2.83 -3.89
N ALA A 223 21.93 -2.32 -2.71
CA ALA A 223 21.22 -1.24 -2.04
C ALA A 223 21.29 0.07 -2.85
N ALA A 224 22.45 0.43 -3.40
CA ALA A 224 22.63 1.60 -4.24
C ALA A 224 21.80 1.54 -5.55
N ARG A 225 21.50 0.33 -6.04
CA ARG A 225 20.62 0.08 -7.19
C ARG A 225 19.14 -0.08 -6.81
N LEU A 226 18.80 0.08 -5.53
CA LEU A 226 17.44 -0.07 -4.99
C LEU A 226 16.85 -1.49 -5.16
N GLU A 227 17.70 -2.52 -5.23
CA GLU A 227 17.27 -3.92 -5.35
C GLU A 227 16.96 -4.56 -3.99
N ILE A 228 17.54 -4.01 -2.93
CA ILE A 228 17.33 -4.42 -1.54
C ILE A 228 17.22 -3.19 -0.66
N HIS A 229 16.40 -3.27 0.38
CA HIS A 229 16.07 -2.14 1.25
C HIS A 229 16.16 -2.54 2.74
N PRO A 230 16.63 -1.65 3.64
CA PRO A 230 16.43 -1.85 5.07
C PRO A 230 14.93 -1.86 5.40
N THR A 231 14.54 -2.66 6.38
CA THR A 231 13.17 -2.67 6.90
C THR A 231 13.08 -1.90 8.21
N GLY A 232 11.85 -1.64 8.67
CA GLY A 232 11.57 -1.15 10.02
C GLY A 232 10.54 -2.06 10.68
N PRO A 233 10.41 -2.01 12.02
CA PRO A 233 9.62 -3.00 12.75
C PRO A 233 8.14 -2.68 12.62
N LEU A 234 7.36 -3.64 12.13
CA LEU A 234 5.93 -3.67 12.40
C LEU A 234 5.73 -4.49 13.67
N TRP A 235 5.80 -3.80 14.82
CA TRP A 235 5.80 -4.38 16.16
C TRP A 235 4.75 -5.48 16.37
N GLY A 236 5.09 -6.45 17.21
CA GLY A 236 4.29 -7.65 17.45
C GLY A 236 4.88 -8.49 18.59
N ARG A 237 4.15 -9.53 18.98
CA ARG A 237 4.56 -10.50 20.00
C ARG A 237 5.55 -11.49 19.39
N GLY A 238 6.81 -11.42 19.79
CA GLY A 238 7.82 -12.41 19.38
C GLY A 238 9.22 -11.83 19.35
N THR A 239 10.15 -12.59 18.78
CA THR A 239 11.54 -12.16 18.62
C THR A 239 11.64 -11.15 17.49
N PRO A 240 12.22 -9.96 17.73
CA PRO A 240 12.48 -8.98 16.69
C PRO A 240 13.36 -9.53 15.57
N GLY A 241 13.15 -9.04 14.35
CA GLY A 241 13.94 -9.45 13.20
C GLY A 241 15.36 -8.86 13.20
N ALA A 242 15.53 -7.66 13.77
CA ALA A 242 16.79 -6.95 13.82
C ALA A 242 17.72 -7.44 14.96
N ALA A 243 19.00 -7.08 14.88
CA ALA A 243 20.03 -7.41 15.88
C ALA A 243 20.95 -6.22 16.18
N GLY A 244 21.75 -6.35 17.24
CA GLY A 244 22.77 -5.37 17.62
C GLY A 244 22.23 -3.95 17.79
N ALA A 245 22.98 -2.96 17.30
CA ALA A 245 22.63 -1.53 17.41
C ALA A 245 21.27 -1.20 16.75
N VAL A 246 20.87 -1.94 15.71
CA VAL A 246 19.57 -1.76 15.07
C VAL A 246 18.44 -2.17 16.02
N LEU A 247 18.56 -3.33 16.67
CA LEU A 247 17.58 -3.79 17.64
C LEU A 247 17.50 -2.85 18.85
N GLU A 248 18.64 -2.35 19.33
CA GLU A 248 18.69 -1.36 20.41
C GLU A 248 17.94 -0.08 20.04
N LEU A 249 18.12 0.41 18.80
CA LEU A 249 17.38 1.55 18.26
C LEU A 249 15.87 1.27 18.25
N GLU A 250 15.45 0.17 17.65
CA GLU A 250 14.04 -0.23 17.52
C GLU A 250 13.36 -0.35 18.89
N THR A 251 14.01 -1.04 19.82
CA THR A 251 13.50 -1.27 21.18
C THR A 251 13.43 0.03 21.97
N ARG A 252 14.46 0.87 21.90
CA ARG A 252 14.48 2.17 22.58
C ARG A 252 13.35 3.08 22.08
N VAL A 253 13.16 3.16 20.76
CA VAL A 253 12.10 3.98 20.18
C VAL A 253 10.72 3.42 20.52
N ALA A 254 10.53 2.10 20.41
CA ALA A 254 9.28 1.44 20.79
C ALA A 254 8.92 1.63 22.27
N GLY A 255 9.92 1.72 23.16
CA GLY A 255 9.73 2.04 24.57
C GLY A 255 9.03 3.38 24.83
N GLY A 256 9.21 4.36 23.93
CA GLY A 256 8.48 5.64 23.96
C GLY A 256 6.98 5.51 23.63
N TYR A 257 6.54 4.36 23.12
CA TYR A 257 5.17 4.05 22.72
C TYR A 257 4.64 2.80 23.43
N SER A 258 5.01 2.59 24.68
CA SER A 258 4.70 1.39 25.48
C SER A 258 3.22 0.96 25.44
N ARG A 259 2.27 1.91 25.50
CA ARG A 259 0.83 1.62 25.42
C ARG A 259 0.43 1.02 24.07
N ALA A 260 1.01 1.51 22.97
CA ALA A 260 0.77 0.95 21.64
C ALA A 260 1.38 -0.46 21.53
N CYS A 261 2.64 -0.62 21.96
CA CYS A 261 3.32 -1.92 21.96
C CYS A 261 2.57 -2.98 22.78
N ALA A 262 2.15 -2.62 24.00
CA ALA A 262 1.38 -3.51 24.88
C ALA A 262 0.06 -3.94 24.26
N LEU A 263 -0.70 -3.01 23.65
CA LEU A 263 -1.95 -3.35 22.97
C LEU A 263 -1.73 -4.31 21.79
N ILE A 264 -0.69 -4.09 21.00
CA ILE A 264 -0.34 -4.94 19.84
C ILE A 264 0.05 -6.35 20.31
N GLU A 265 0.89 -6.45 21.34
CA GLU A 265 1.32 -7.71 21.92
C GLU A 265 0.17 -8.46 22.59
N ALA A 266 -0.70 -7.76 23.32
CA ALA A 266 -1.92 -8.32 23.91
C ALA A 266 -2.85 -8.88 22.83
N ALA A 267 -2.92 -8.24 21.66
CA ALA A 267 -3.68 -8.71 20.52
C ALA A 267 -3.06 -9.91 19.80
N ALA A 268 -1.89 -10.39 20.26
CA ALA A 268 -1.13 -11.52 19.72
C ALA A 268 -0.82 -11.35 18.22
N MET A 269 -0.51 -10.12 17.79
CA MET A 269 -0.06 -9.86 16.42
C MET A 269 1.38 -10.32 16.23
N ASP A 270 1.66 -11.04 15.15
CA ASP A 270 3.03 -11.43 14.83
C ASP A 270 3.87 -10.22 14.42
N PRO A 271 5.15 -10.15 14.83
CA PRO A 271 6.09 -9.15 14.35
C PRO A 271 6.35 -9.37 12.85
N GLN A 272 6.56 -8.27 12.12
CA GLN A 272 6.91 -8.29 10.68
C GLN A 272 7.99 -7.25 10.38
#